data_AF-A0A446C2J2-F1
#
_entry.id   AF-A0A446C2J2-F1
#
_cell.length_a   1.000
_cell.length_b   1.000
_cell.length_c   1.000
_cell.angle_alpha   90.00
_cell.angle_beta   90.00
_cell.angle_gamma   90.00
#
_symmetry.space_group_name_H-M   'P 1'
#
loop_
_entity.id
_entity.type
_entity.pdbx_description
1 polymer ?
#
loop_
_entity_poly.entity_id
_entity_poly.type
_entity_poly.pdbx_seq_one_letter_code
_entity_poly.pdbx_strand_id
1 'polypeptide(L)'
;MKQIITHLTHYRYTAPVTYSIQTLRLTPRDDEHQRVLRWHIEAPGTLEKQVDAYGNITHTLTLNHPHTDIELRVTGQVVVAPLERGLLGGEDSRLPVHAYCVQTPLTQADDTIMAFVRDALPGGLDTPDDILALASAICDRVAYEPGTTDVTTAAAQVLAMGHGVCQDHAHLFLACVRGLGVPARYVSGYLYTTAEHAASHAWADVWLPGVGWTSVDITNRQFASDCHCRLAVARDYDSASPVRGVRSGGGKESMEVSVQVQTSAQQ
;
A
#
# COMPACT_ATOMS: atom_id res chain seq x y z
N MET A 1 -16.80 -10.62 -2.22
CA MET A 1 -16.12 -11.70 -1.47
C MET A 1 -15.99 -11.40 0.02
N LYS A 2 -16.24 -12.38 0.90
CA LYS A 2 -15.94 -12.27 2.34
C LYS A 2 -14.55 -12.85 2.63
N GLN A 3 -13.68 -12.05 3.26
CA GLN A 3 -12.31 -12.38 3.59
C GLN A 3 -12.11 -12.46 5.11
N ILE A 4 -11.36 -13.46 5.57
CA ILE A 4 -10.85 -13.63 6.93
C ILE A 4 -9.34 -13.35 6.87
N ILE A 5 -8.90 -12.36 7.64
CA ILE A 5 -7.52 -11.86 7.60
C ILE A 5 -6.89 -12.08 8.97
N THR A 6 -5.70 -12.69 8.95
CA THR A 6 -4.81 -12.77 10.10
C THR A 6 -3.47 -12.16 9.70
N HIS A 7 -2.99 -11.19 10.46
CA HIS A 7 -1.67 -10.59 10.25
C HIS A 7 -0.92 -10.52 11.57
N LEU A 8 0.27 -11.10 11.61
CA LEU A 8 1.22 -11.04 12.71
C LEU A 8 2.45 -10.25 12.27
N THR A 9 2.81 -9.20 12.99
CA THR A 9 4.13 -8.56 12.92
C THR A 9 4.81 -8.72 14.27
N HIS A 10 6.01 -9.27 14.31
CA HIS A 10 6.80 -9.44 15.52
C HIS A 10 8.17 -8.78 15.36
N TYR A 11 8.39 -7.70 16.11
CA TYR A 11 9.69 -7.06 16.25
C TYR A 11 10.46 -7.68 17.41
N ARG A 12 11.73 -7.99 17.21
CA ARG A 12 12.66 -8.40 18.29
C ARG A 12 13.87 -7.50 18.31
N TYR A 13 14.33 -7.19 19.52
CA TYR A 13 15.43 -6.28 19.78
C TYR A 13 16.55 -7.00 20.54
N THR A 14 17.79 -6.75 20.15
CA THR A 14 18.98 -7.35 20.82
C THR A 14 19.29 -6.76 22.20
N ALA A 15 18.67 -5.64 22.55
CA ALA A 15 18.77 -4.99 23.86
C ALA A 15 17.40 -4.38 24.23
N PRO A 16 17.16 -4.00 25.50
CA PRO A 16 15.92 -3.34 25.87
C PRO A 16 15.72 -2.00 25.14
N VAL A 17 14.52 -1.81 24.59
CA VAL A 17 13.99 -0.51 24.16
C VAL A 17 13.39 0.15 25.39
N THR A 18 13.71 1.41 25.66
CA THR A 18 13.17 2.15 26.81
C THR A 18 11.90 2.93 26.46
N TYR A 19 11.78 3.31 25.19
CA TYR A 19 10.64 4.05 24.65
C TYR A 19 10.44 3.70 23.18
N SER A 20 9.20 3.43 22.79
CA SER A 20 8.79 3.31 21.39
C SER A 20 7.44 3.95 21.16
N ILE A 21 7.28 4.53 19.97
CA ILE A 21 5.99 5.01 19.47
C ILE A 21 5.83 4.56 18.02
N GLN A 22 4.68 3.96 17.73
CA GLN A 22 4.33 3.44 16.41
C GLN A 22 2.94 3.92 16.00
N THR A 23 2.80 4.36 14.76
CA THR A 23 1.54 4.54 14.07
C THR A 23 1.26 3.29 13.24
N LEU A 24 0.10 2.68 13.48
CA LEU A 24 -0.36 1.45 12.83
C LEU A 24 -1.48 1.79 11.84
N ARG A 25 -1.30 1.43 10.57
CA ARG A 25 -2.31 1.50 9.49
C ARG A 25 -2.81 0.09 9.17
N LEU A 26 -3.23 -0.60 10.22
CA LEU A 26 -3.61 -2.02 10.19
C LEU A 26 -5.11 -2.23 10.24
N THR A 27 -5.92 -1.18 10.00
CA THR A 27 -7.39 -1.27 10.00
C THR A 27 -7.94 -0.80 8.67
N PRO A 28 -8.66 -1.65 7.92
CA PRO A 28 -9.37 -1.24 6.73
C PRO A 28 -10.38 -0.16 7.09
N ARG A 29 -10.49 0.87 6.25
CA ARG A 29 -11.61 1.80 6.34
C ARG A 29 -12.85 1.22 5.65
N ASP A 30 -14.03 1.66 6.06
CA ASP A 30 -15.24 1.34 5.32
C ASP A 30 -15.33 2.26 4.10
N ASP A 31 -15.51 1.65 2.93
CA ASP A 31 -15.69 2.32 1.64
C ASP A 31 -16.87 1.70 0.89
N GLU A 32 -17.25 2.28 -0.24
CA GLU A 32 -18.32 1.72 -1.07
C GLU A 32 -18.06 0.26 -1.50
N HIS A 33 -16.79 -0.07 -1.77
CA HIS A 33 -16.38 -1.40 -2.21
C HIS A 33 -15.89 -2.32 -1.09
N GLN A 34 -15.78 -1.86 0.16
CA GLN A 34 -15.38 -2.73 1.26
C GLN A 34 -16.01 -2.35 2.59
N ARG A 35 -16.43 -3.35 3.35
CA ARG A 35 -17.04 -3.17 4.66
C ARG A 35 -16.43 -4.10 5.69
N VAL A 36 -15.95 -3.52 6.77
CA VAL A 36 -15.44 -4.25 7.93
C VAL A 36 -16.62 -4.84 8.71
N LEU A 37 -16.60 -6.16 8.92
CA LEU A 37 -17.59 -6.86 9.74
C LEU A 37 -17.12 -6.98 11.20
N ARG A 38 -15.86 -7.38 11.37
CA ARG A 38 -15.18 -7.53 12.67
C ARG A 38 -13.71 -7.23 12.46
N TRP A 39 -13.11 -6.48 13.38
CA TRP A 39 -11.68 -6.18 13.31
C TRP A 39 -11.12 -6.03 14.72
N HIS A 40 -9.98 -6.66 14.97
CA HIS A 40 -9.28 -6.55 16.23
C HIS A 40 -7.77 -6.49 16.00
N ILE A 41 -7.11 -5.57 16.71
CA ILE A 41 -5.66 -5.47 16.78
C ILE A 41 -5.28 -5.69 18.25
N GLU A 42 -4.57 -6.77 18.51
CA GLU A 42 -3.91 -7.05 19.78
C GLU A 42 -2.48 -6.51 19.72
N ALA A 43 -2.09 -5.78 20.78
CA ALA A 43 -0.82 -5.09 20.90
C ALA A 43 -0.40 -5.02 22.39
N PRO A 44 0.89 -4.87 22.73
CA PRO A 44 1.40 -4.84 24.11
C PRO A 44 1.10 -3.53 24.87
N GLY A 45 0.12 -2.75 24.42
CA GLY A 45 -0.23 -1.47 25.01
C GLY A 45 -1.55 -0.92 24.46
N THR A 46 -1.98 0.20 25.00
CA THR A 46 -3.20 0.88 24.55
C THR A 46 -3.00 1.42 23.14
N LEU A 47 -4.01 1.23 22.30
CA LEU A 47 -4.08 1.76 20.95
C LEU A 47 -4.98 2.98 20.89
N GLU A 48 -4.42 4.13 20.55
CA GLU A 48 -5.17 5.37 20.35
C GLU A 48 -5.62 5.48 18.89
N LYS A 49 -6.91 5.25 18.64
CA LYS A 49 -7.48 5.29 17.28
C LYS A 49 -7.69 6.72 16.79
N GLN A 50 -7.26 7.00 15.56
CA GLN A 50 -7.43 8.29 14.87
C GLN A 50 -7.74 8.08 13.38
N VAL A 51 -8.11 9.16 12.69
CA VAL A 51 -8.24 9.20 11.24
C VAL A 51 -7.29 10.27 10.72
N ASP A 52 -6.38 9.88 9.82
CA ASP A 52 -5.40 10.81 9.26
C ASP A 52 -6.01 11.71 8.15
N ALA A 53 -5.19 12.59 7.59
CA ALA A 53 -5.62 13.52 6.53
C ALA A 53 -6.07 12.82 5.25
N TYR A 54 -5.60 11.59 4.98
CA TYR A 54 -5.98 10.79 3.83
C TYR A 54 -7.26 9.96 4.08
N GLY A 55 -7.81 10.01 5.30
CA GLY A 55 -8.96 9.22 5.70
C GLY A 55 -8.60 7.80 6.17
N ASN A 56 -7.31 7.50 6.38
CA ASN A 56 -6.90 6.19 6.87
C ASN A 56 -7.19 6.07 8.36
N ILE A 57 -7.65 4.90 8.79
CA ILE A 57 -7.73 4.56 10.21
C ILE A 57 -6.33 4.25 10.71
N THR A 58 -5.88 5.03 11.69
CA THR A 58 -4.57 4.87 12.34
C THR A 58 -4.74 4.52 13.81
N HIS A 59 -3.80 3.78 14.37
CA HIS A 59 -3.70 3.57 15.81
C HIS A 59 -2.30 3.95 16.29
N THR A 60 -2.19 4.74 17.33
CA THR A 60 -0.91 5.04 17.96
C THR A 60 -0.68 4.09 19.13
N LEU A 61 0.41 3.34 19.08
CA LEU A 61 0.93 2.51 20.18
C LEU A 61 2.13 3.21 20.79
N THR A 62 2.08 3.51 22.09
CA THR A 62 3.23 4.04 22.83
C THR A 62 3.60 3.10 23.96
N LEU A 63 4.86 2.66 24.00
CA LEU A 63 5.41 1.89 25.10
C LEU A 63 6.50 2.72 25.78
N ASN A 64 6.29 3.05 27.04
CA ASN A 64 7.17 3.88 27.86
C ASN A 64 7.86 3.10 28.99
N HIS A 65 8.04 1.79 28.79
CA HIS A 65 8.70 0.88 29.73
C HIS A 65 9.68 -0.02 28.96
N PRO A 66 10.70 -0.58 29.64
CA PRO A 66 11.64 -1.51 29.02
C PRO A 66 10.94 -2.73 28.40
N HIS A 67 11.22 -3.01 27.13
CA HIS A 67 10.74 -4.20 26.40
C HIS A 67 11.78 -4.68 25.38
N THR A 68 11.72 -5.97 25.01
CA THR A 68 12.63 -6.61 24.06
C THR A 68 11.97 -7.03 22.76
N ASP A 69 10.64 -6.89 22.69
CA ASP A 69 9.84 -7.27 21.54
C ASP A 69 8.54 -6.46 21.49
N ILE A 70 7.93 -6.43 20.30
CA ILE A 70 6.58 -5.93 20.07
C ILE A 70 5.89 -6.93 19.15
N GLU A 71 4.84 -7.58 19.64
CA GLU A 71 3.95 -8.40 18.82
C GLU A 71 2.66 -7.63 18.51
N LEU A 72 2.35 -7.50 17.22
CA LEU A 72 1.10 -6.94 16.72
C LEU A 72 0.33 -8.05 16.02
N ARG A 73 -0.86 -8.37 16.52
CA ARG A 73 -1.71 -9.41 15.97
C ARG A 73 -3.05 -8.84 15.53
N VAL A 74 -3.32 -8.93 14.25
CA VAL A 74 -4.54 -8.50 13.60
C VAL A 74 -5.39 -9.73 13.29
N THR A 75 -6.67 -9.66 13.64
CA THR A 75 -7.68 -10.63 13.21
C THR A 75 -8.92 -9.88 12.72
N GLY A 76 -9.40 -10.24 11.52
CA GLY A 76 -10.42 -9.46 10.85
C GLY A 76 -11.32 -10.25 9.92
N GLN A 77 -12.54 -9.76 9.73
CA GLN A 77 -13.48 -10.19 8.71
C GLN A 77 -13.95 -8.96 7.93
N VAL A 78 -13.77 -8.99 6.62
CA VAL A 78 -14.12 -7.89 5.71
C VAL A 78 -14.92 -8.47 4.54
N VAL A 79 -15.91 -7.73 4.05
CA VAL A 79 -16.55 -8.02 2.78
C VAL A 79 -16.04 -6.99 1.78
N VAL A 80 -15.42 -7.47 0.70
CA VAL A 80 -14.95 -6.65 -0.42
C VAL A 80 -15.84 -6.93 -1.62
N ALA A 81 -16.43 -5.92 -2.24
CA ALA A 81 -17.24 -6.04 -3.44
C ALA A 81 -16.35 -5.97 -4.69
N PRO A 82 -16.74 -6.63 -5.80
CA PRO A 82 -15.98 -6.53 -7.05
C PRO A 82 -16.02 -5.10 -7.57
N LEU A 83 -14.94 -4.69 -8.24
CA LEU A 83 -14.85 -3.41 -8.91
C LEU A 83 -14.91 -3.62 -10.42
N GLU A 84 -15.76 -2.87 -11.11
CA GLU A 84 -15.78 -2.87 -12.56
C GLU A 84 -14.61 -2.04 -13.09
N ARG A 85 -13.64 -2.69 -13.75
CA ARG A 85 -12.41 -2.04 -14.25
C ARG A 85 -11.68 -1.20 -13.19
N GLY A 86 -11.71 -1.64 -11.93
CA GLY A 86 -11.04 -0.95 -10.81
C GLY A 86 -11.67 0.39 -10.42
N LEU A 87 -12.83 0.74 -10.97
CA LEU A 87 -13.49 2.01 -10.68
C LEU A 87 -13.96 2.05 -9.23
N LEU A 88 -13.40 2.96 -8.45
CA LEU A 88 -13.84 3.24 -7.09
C LEU A 88 -15.03 4.21 -7.13
N GLY A 89 -16.16 3.77 -6.58
CA GLY A 89 -17.32 4.63 -6.37
C GLY A 89 -17.04 5.78 -5.41
N GLY A 90 -17.87 6.82 -5.50
CA GLY A 90 -17.69 8.17 -4.95
C GLY A 90 -16.99 8.21 -3.59
N GLU A 91 -15.67 8.39 -3.61
CA GLU A 91 -14.89 8.44 -2.39
C GLU A 91 -14.81 9.87 -1.86
N ASP A 92 -15.14 10.03 -0.58
CA ASP A 92 -15.01 11.29 0.14
C ASP A 92 -13.53 11.63 0.35
N SER A 93 -12.91 12.22 -0.68
CA SER A 93 -11.53 12.68 -0.59
C SER A 93 -11.47 13.91 0.31
N ARG A 94 -11.02 13.71 1.55
CA ARG A 94 -10.76 14.79 2.52
C ARG A 94 -9.74 15.83 2.03
N LEU A 95 -8.93 15.46 1.05
CA LEU A 95 -7.95 16.32 0.39
C LEU A 95 -8.41 16.67 -1.03
N PRO A 96 -8.05 17.86 -1.54
CA PRO A 96 -8.17 18.15 -2.95
C PRO A 96 -7.41 17.11 -3.79
N VAL A 97 -8.01 16.63 -4.87
CA VAL A 97 -7.42 15.55 -5.69
C VAL A 97 -6.01 15.87 -6.19
N HIS A 98 -5.73 17.12 -6.53
CA HIS A 98 -4.42 17.58 -6.99
C HIS A 98 -3.31 17.48 -5.92
N ALA A 99 -3.65 17.31 -4.64
CA ALA A 99 -2.66 17.03 -3.59
C ALA A 99 -1.91 15.71 -3.87
N TYR A 100 -2.51 14.81 -4.65
CA TYR A 100 -1.91 13.54 -5.08
C TYR A 100 -1.06 13.65 -6.36
N CYS A 101 -0.90 14.85 -6.94
CA CYS A 101 0.11 15.12 -7.98
C CYS A 101 1.50 15.38 -7.37
N VAL A 102 1.57 15.72 -6.07
CA VAL A 102 2.82 16.10 -5.41
C VAL A 102 3.74 14.90 -5.31
N GLN A 103 4.90 15.00 -5.96
CA GLN A 103 5.96 13.98 -5.89
C GLN A 103 6.60 13.93 -4.50
N THR A 104 7.10 12.75 -4.13
CA THR A 104 7.88 12.52 -2.91
C THR A 104 9.26 11.95 -3.29
N PRO A 105 10.25 11.89 -2.37
CA PRO A 105 11.57 11.33 -2.69
C PRO A 105 11.52 9.93 -3.32
N LEU A 106 10.51 9.12 -2.96
CA LEU A 106 10.33 7.76 -3.51
C LEU A 106 9.69 7.76 -4.91
N THR A 107 8.98 8.83 -5.29
CA THR A 107 8.19 8.90 -6.54
C THR A 107 8.56 10.10 -7.42
N GLN A 108 9.77 10.64 -7.31
CA GLN A 108 10.22 11.70 -8.20
C GLN A 108 10.37 11.15 -9.62
N ALA A 109 9.85 11.89 -10.60
CA ALA A 109 10.03 11.59 -12.02
C ALA A 109 11.20 12.41 -12.57
N ASP A 110 12.22 11.72 -13.05
CA ASP A 110 13.34 12.33 -13.78
C ASP A 110 13.14 12.20 -15.30
N ASP A 111 14.08 12.73 -16.08
CA ASP A 111 14.02 12.67 -17.55
C ASP A 111 14.01 11.24 -18.09
N THR A 112 14.60 10.28 -17.37
CA THR A 112 14.63 8.85 -17.74
C THR A 112 13.26 8.22 -17.58
N ILE A 113 12.60 8.48 -16.45
CA ILE A 113 11.21 8.06 -16.21
C ILE A 113 10.29 8.71 -17.25
N MET A 114 10.45 10.01 -17.51
CA MET A 114 9.61 10.68 -18.50
C MET A 114 9.86 10.20 -19.94
N ALA A 115 11.09 9.77 -20.27
CA ALA A 115 11.36 9.10 -21.55
C ALA A 115 10.65 7.74 -21.63
N PHE A 116 10.77 6.94 -20.58
CA PHE A 116 10.06 5.66 -20.48
C PHE A 116 8.54 5.83 -20.63
N VAL A 117 7.95 6.86 -20.00
CA VAL A 117 6.52 7.16 -20.14
C VAL A 117 6.14 7.53 -21.57
N ARG A 118 6.94 8.34 -22.27
CA ARG A 118 6.66 8.72 -23.67
C ARG A 118 6.69 7.51 -24.60
N ASP A 119 7.57 6.55 -24.35
CA ASP A 119 7.66 5.32 -25.13
C ASP A 119 6.50 4.37 -24.83
N ALA A 120 6.12 4.24 -23.55
CA ALA A 120 5.04 3.34 -23.12
C ALA A 120 3.63 3.89 -23.44
N LEU A 121 3.45 5.21 -23.36
CA LEU A 121 2.17 5.91 -23.53
C LEU A 121 2.35 7.14 -24.45
N PRO A 122 2.55 6.94 -25.76
CA PRO A 122 2.74 8.05 -26.69
C PRO A 122 1.49 8.95 -26.82
N GLY A 123 0.30 8.41 -26.50
CA GLY A 123 -0.97 9.13 -26.50
C GLY A 123 -1.30 9.87 -25.20
N GLY A 124 -0.50 9.71 -24.15
CA GLY A 124 -0.82 10.19 -22.80
C GLY A 124 -1.59 9.16 -21.96
N LEU A 125 -2.18 9.63 -20.85
CA LEU A 125 -2.91 8.80 -19.89
C LEU A 125 -4.27 9.45 -19.62
N ASP A 126 -5.29 8.97 -20.34
CA ASP A 126 -6.64 9.54 -20.27
C ASP A 126 -7.72 8.47 -20.02
N THR A 127 -7.41 7.19 -20.27
CA THR A 127 -8.36 6.09 -20.16
C THR A 127 -7.88 5.01 -19.17
N PRO A 128 -8.79 4.16 -18.65
CA PRO A 128 -8.37 3.00 -17.85
C PRO A 128 -7.45 2.03 -18.59
N ASP A 129 -7.54 1.95 -19.92
CA ASP A 129 -6.66 1.06 -20.69
C ASP A 129 -5.21 1.59 -20.75
N ASP A 130 -5.02 2.91 -20.74
CA ASP A 130 -3.69 3.53 -20.64
C ASP A 130 -3.02 3.22 -19.29
N ILE A 131 -3.81 3.18 -18.21
CA ILE A 131 -3.34 2.77 -16.88
C ILE A 131 -2.77 1.34 -16.94
N LEU A 132 -3.48 0.40 -17.56
CA LEU A 132 -3.02 -0.99 -17.72
C LEU A 132 -1.82 -1.11 -18.68
N ALA A 133 -1.78 -0.32 -19.74
CA ALA A 133 -0.65 -0.28 -20.67
C ALA A 133 0.64 0.16 -19.96
N LEU A 134 0.57 1.21 -19.13
CA LEU A 134 1.70 1.65 -18.32
C LEU A 134 2.10 0.61 -17.26
N ALA A 135 1.13 0.01 -16.58
CA ALA A 135 1.41 -1.08 -15.62
C ALA A 135 2.13 -2.25 -16.28
N SER A 136 1.72 -2.62 -17.50
CA SER A 136 2.32 -3.70 -18.27
C SER A 136 3.74 -3.35 -18.70
N ALA A 137 3.96 -2.14 -19.23
CA ALA A 137 5.29 -1.66 -19.61
C ALA A 137 6.27 -1.64 -18.42
N ILE A 138 5.80 -1.25 -17.23
CA ILE A 138 6.61 -1.29 -16.01
C ILE A 138 7.03 -2.71 -15.69
N CYS A 139 6.09 -3.66 -15.68
CA CYS A 139 6.39 -5.06 -15.39
C CYS A 139 7.20 -5.75 -16.49
N ASP A 140 7.23 -5.23 -17.71
CA ASP A 140 8.13 -5.70 -18.78
C ASP A 140 9.55 -5.17 -18.58
N ARG A 141 9.70 -3.96 -18.03
CA ARG A 141 10.99 -3.31 -17.79
C ARG A 141 11.61 -3.65 -16.44
N VAL A 142 10.79 -3.96 -15.45
CA VAL A 142 11.16 -4.22 -14.05
C VAL A 142 10.62 -5.59 -13.66
N ALA A 143 11.53 -6.55 -13.47
CA ALA A 143 11.18 -7.90 -13.06
C ALA A 143 10.84 -7.95 -11.56
N TYR A 144 9.84 -8.76 -11.21
CA TYR A 144 9.49 -8.96 -9.80
C TYR A 144 10.51 -9.89 -9.11
N GLU A 145 11.28 -9.37 -8.17
CA GLU A 145 12.34 -10.10 -7.47
C GLU A 145 12.46 -9.69 -5.98
N PRO A 146 11.91 -10.50 -5.04
CA PRO A 146 12.02 -10.23 -3.60
C PRO A 146 13.47 -10.19 -3.09
N GLY A 147 13.75 -9.31 -2.13
CA GLY A 147 15.04 -9.22 -1.44
C GLY A 147 16.12 -8.43 -2.17
N THR A 148 15.79 -7.78 -3.29
CA THR A 148 16.72 -6.97 -4.10
C THR A 148 16.70 -5.48 -3.75
N THR A 149 15.64 -5.01 -3.11
CA THR A 149 15.39 -3.60 -2.80
C THR A 149 15.10 -3.39 -1.31
N ASP A 150 15.31 -2.15 -0.85
CA ASP A 150 14.87 -1.68 0.48
C ASP A 150 13.63 -0.78 0.35
N VAL A 151 12.90 -0.59 1.46
CA VAL A 151 11.72 0.29 1.51
C VAL A 151 12.01 1.74 1.12
N THR A 152 13.28 2.16 1.14
CA THR A 152 13.74 3.51 0.77
C THR A 152 14.19 3.65 -0.69
N THR A 153 14.15 2.58 -1.49
CA THR A 153 14.54 2.61 -2.91
C THR A 153 13.64 3.56 -3.71
N ALA A 154 14.22 4.51 -4.43
CA ALA A 154 13.47 5.48 -5.23
C ALA A 154 13.10 4.94 -6.63
N ALA A 155 11.99 5.41 -7.19
CA ALA A 155 11.49 5.02 -8.53
C ALA A 155 12.56 5.02 -9.64
N ALA A 156 13.40 6.06 -9.70
CA ALA A 156 14.45 6.16 -10.73
C ALA A 156 15.51 5.06 -10.59
N GLN A 157 15.82 4.66 -9.35
CA GLN A 157 16.76 3.56 -9.07
C GLN A 157 16.14 2.22 -9.50
N VAL A 158 14.87 1.99 -9.18
CA VAL A 158 14.12 0.79 -9.60
C VAL A 158 14.14 0.65 -11.12
N LEU A 159 13.83 1.75 -11.84
CA LEU A 159 13.85 1.74 -13.30
C LEU A 159 15.26 1.43 -13.84
N ALA A 160 16.31 1.99 -13.24
CA ALA A 160 17.69 1.71 -13.64
C ALA A 160 18.08 0.24 -13.39
N MET A 161 17.75 -0.31 -12.21
CA MET A 161 18.07 -1.69 -11.81
C MET A 161 17.29 -2.74 -12.60
N GLY A 162 16.04 -2.45 -12.97
CA GLY A 162 15.19 -3.38 -13.72
C GLY A 162 14.65 -4.56 -12.90
N HIS A 163 14.69 -4.48 -11.57
CA HIS A 163 14.06 -5.43 -10.68
C HIS A 163 13.52 -4.72 -9.43
N GLY A 164 12.51 -5.31 -8.79
CA GLY A 164 11.93 -4.80 -7.55
C GLY A 164 10.75 -5.64 -7.08
N VAL A 165 10.03 -5.15 -6.06
CA VAL A 165 8.82 -5.78 -5.52
C VAL A 165 7.57 -4.94 -5.79
N CYS A 166 6.41 -5.34 -5.24
CA CYS A 166 5.15 -4.66 -5.46
C CYS A 166 5.17 -3.19 -5.01
N GLN A 167 5.91 -2.88 -3.95
CA GLN A 167 6.16 -1.51 -3.51
C GLN A 167 6.87 -0.69 -4.60
N ASP A 168 7.94 -1.23 -5.17
CA ASP A 168 8.77 -0.56 -6.18
C ASP A 168 7.99 -0.32 -7.47
N HIS A 169 7.21 -1.31 -7.90
CA HIS A 169 6.30 -1.18 -9.03
C HIS A 169 5.28 -0.06 -8.81
N ALA A 170 4.68 0.01 -7.62
CA ALA A 170 3.74 1.07 -7.28
C ALA A 170 4.43 2.45 -7.23
N HIS A 171 5.63 2.58 -6.68
CA HIS A 171 6.37 3.85 -6.66
C HIS A 171 6.78 4.32 -8.05
N LEU A 172 7.31 3.42 -8.89
CA LEU A 172 7.64 3.76 -10.27
C LEU A 172 6.40 4.16 -11.07
N PHE A 173 5.30 3.44 -10.90
CA PHE A 173 4.04 3.80 -11.52
C PHE A 173 3.54 5.19 -11.06
N LEU A 174 3.60 5.47 -9.76
CA LEU A 174 3.24 6.80 -9.25
C LEU A 174 4.16 7.90 -9.78
N ALA A 175 5.47 7.65 -9.93
CA ALA A 175 6.39 8.60 -10.53
C ALA A 175 5.99 8.91 -11.98
N CYS A 176 5.73 7.88 -12.78
CA CYS A 176 5.25 8.01 -14.16
C CYS A 176 3.96 8.85 -14.26
N VAL A 177 2.93 8.47 -13.50
CA VAL A 177 1.60 9.11 -13.58
C VAL A 177 1.64 10.55 -13.07
N ARG A 178 2.33 10.81 -11.94
CA ARG A 178 2.47 12.18 -11.41
C ARG A 178 3.37 13.05 -12.27
N GLY A 179 4.34 12.46 -12.98
CA GLY A 179 5.17 13.16 -13.97
C GLY A 179 4.36 13.72 -15.14
N LEU A 180 3.22 13.08 -15.46
CA LEU A 180 2.23 13.60 -16.42
C LEU A 180 1.26 14.63 -15.81
N GLY A 181 1.41 14.97 -14.53
CA GLY A 181 0.50 15.85 -13.81
C GLY A 181 -0.83 15.19 -13.41
N VAL A 182 -0.98 13.89 -13.64
CA VAL A 182 -2.20 13.14 -13.28
C VAL A 182 -2.16 12.77 -11.78
N PRO A 183 -3.22 13.03 -11.01
CA PRO A 183 -3.24 12.66 -9.61
C PRO A 183 -3.25 11.14 -9.44
N ALA A 184 -2.35 10.64 -8.59
CA ALA A 184 -2.29 9.23 -8.26
C ALA A 184 -1.85 9.02 -6.81
N ARG A 185 -2.31 7.97 -6.16
CA ARG A 185 -1.98 7.68 -4.76
C ARG A 185 -1.59 6.22 -4.56
N TYR A 186 -0.67 6.03 -3.62
CA TYR A 186 -0.21 4.72 -3.19
C TYR A 186 -1.31 4.06 -2.36
N VAL A 187 -1.47 2.75 -2.52
CA VAL A 187 -2.40 1.95 -1.74
C VAL A 187 -1.66 0.80 -1.09
N SER A 188 -1.82 0.63 0.22
CA SER A 188 -1.36 -0.54 0.96
C SER A 188 -2.54 -1.36 1.45
N GLY A 189 -2.37 -2.68 1.45
CA GLY A 189 -3.43 -3.57 1.88
C GLY A 189 -3.06 -5.05 1.87
N TYR A 190 -4.08 -5.89 1.83
CA TYR A 190 -3.97 -7.33 1.72
C TYR A 190 -4.49 -7.80 0.37
N LEU A 191 -3.81 -8.75 -0.25
CA LEU A 191 -4.23 -9.37 -1.49
C LEU A 191 -4.60 -10.83 -1.23
N TYR A 192 -5.84 -11.22 -1.53
CA TYR A 192 -6.21 -12.62 -1.57
C TYR A 192 -5.64 -13.27 -2.85
N THR A 193 -4.86 -14.33 -2.68
CA THR A 193 -4.38 -15.19 -3.77
C THR A 193 -4.67 -16.64 -3.45
N THR A 194 -4.83 -17.49 -4.46
CA THR A 194 -4.98 -18.94 -4.27
C THR A 194 -3.70 -19.63 -3.79
N ALA A 195 -2.55 -18.95 -3.87
CA ALA A 195 -1.31 -19.39 -3.24
C ALA A 195 -1.35 -19.15 -1.72
N GLU A 196 -0.82 -20.10 -0.94
CA GLU A 196 -0.96 -20.18 0.53
C GLU A 196 -0.39 -18.98 1.33
N HIS A 197 0.35 -18.08 0.68
CA HIS A 197 0.98 -16.93 1.31
C HIS A 197 0.47 -15.63 0.68
N ALA A 198 -0.71 -15.20 1.08
CA ALA A 198 -1.22 -13.87 0.75
C ALA A 198 -0.45 -12.82 1.56
N ALA A 199 0.53 -12.18 0.93
CA ALA A 199 1.36 -11.14 1.53
C ALA A 199 0.61 -9.81 1.62
N SER A 200 1.03 -8.95 2.55
CA SER A 200 0.78 -7.51 2.41
C SER A 200 1.16 -7.06 0.99
N HIS A 201 0.30 -6.27 0.35
CA HIS A 201 0.47 -5.89 -1.05
C HIS A 201 0.39 -4.38 -1.22
N ALA A 202 0.94 -3.93 -2.34
CA ALA A 202 1.00 -2.53 -2.73
C ALA A 202 0.54 -2.34 -4.17
N TRP A 203 -0.29 -1.31 -4.37
CA TRP A 203 -0.82 -0.95 -5.69
C TRP A 203 -1.11 0.55 -5.74
N ALA A 204 -1.79 1.04 -6.78
CA ALA A 204 -2.06 2.46 -6.95
C ALA A 204 -3.51 2.75 -7.37
N ASP A 205 -4.00 3.94 -7.00
CA ASP A 205 -5.21 4.54 -7.58
C ASP A 205 -4.81 5.75 -8.43
N VAL A 206 -5.46 5.90 -9.59
CA VAL A 206 -5.25 7.02 -10.53
C VAL A 206 -6.56 7.78 -10.72
N TRP A 207 -6.51 9.10 -10.69
CA TRP A 207 -7.68 9.93 -10.96
C TRP A 207 -7.80 10.26 -12.44
N LEU A 208 -8.86 9.77 -13.08
CA LEU A 208 -9.20 10.10 -14.46
C LEU A 208 -10.37 11.12 -14.48
N PRO A 209 -10.21 12.30 -15.10
CA PRO A 209 -11.29 13.29 -15.20
C PRO A 209 -12.55 12.70 -15.84
N GLY A 210 -13.71 12.90 -15.19
CA GLY A 210 -15.00 12.39 -15.66
C GLY A 210 -15.26 10.89 -15.40
N VAL A 211 -14.23 10.15 -14.96
CA VAL A 211 -14.34 8.73 -14.59
C VAL A 211 -14.25 8.57 -13.07
N GLY A 212 -13.21 9.14 -12.45
CA GLY A 212 -12.95 9.05 -11.01
C GLY A 212 -11.68 8.27 -10.68
N TRP A 213 -11.57 7.79 -9.44
CA TRP A 213 -10.45 6.97 -9.00
C TRP A 213 -10.52 5.57 -9.61
N THR A 214 -9.48 5.18 -10.34
CA THR A 214 -9.32 3.86 -10.96
C THR A 214 -8.16 3.14 -10.29
N SER A 215 -8.43 2.01 -9.66
CA SER A 215 -7.47 1.23 -8.89
C SER A 215 -6.81 0.14 -9.74
N VAL A 216 -5.49 0.11 -9.78
CA VAL A 216 -4.68 -0.80 -10.60
C VAL A 216 -3.62 -1.49 -9.75
N ASP A 217 -3.52 -2.81 -9.92
CA ASP A 217 -2.45 -3.65 -9.40
C ASP A 217 -1.39 -3.84 -10.48
N ILE A 218 -0.31 -3.07 -10.35
CA ILE A 218 0.77 -3.03 -11.34
C ILE A 218 1.42 -4.39 -11.46
N THR A 219 1.76 -4.99 -10.31
CA THR A 219 2.50 -6.25 -10.24
C THR A 219 1.76 -7.39 -10.92
N ASN A 220 0.43 -7.41 -10.79
CA ASN A 220 -0.42 -8.43 -11.41
C ASN A 220 -1.03 -7.98 -12.75
N ARG A 221 -0.67 -6.80 -13.27
CA ARG A 221 -1.14 -6.23 -14.55
C ARG A 221 -2.67 -6.25 -14.71
N GLN A 222 -3.38 -5.92 -13.64
CA GLN A 222 -4.84 -5.98 -13.61
C GLN A 222 -5.43 -4.81 -12.83
N PHE A 223 -6.71 -4.53 -13.06
CA PHE A 223 -7.45 -3.66 -12.16
C PHE A 223 -7.66 -4.34 -10.80
N ALA A 224 -7.71 -3.55 -9.74
CA ALA A 224 -8.08 -4.07 -8.42
C ALA A 224 -9.54 -4.55 -8.43
N SER A 225 -9.85 -5.55 -7.60
CA SER A 225 -11.20 -6.13 -7.48
C SER A 225 -11.44 -6.66 -6.07
N ASP A 226 -12.34 -7.63 -5.90
CA ASP A 226 -12.75 -8.18 -4.60
C ASP A 226 -11.71 -9.03 -3.89
N CYS A 227 -10.54 -9.26 -4.51
CA CYS A 227 -9.38 -9.83 -3.86
C CYS A 227 -8.47 -8.79 -3.18
N HIS A 228 -8.67 -7.49 -3.41
CA HIS A 228 -7.85 -6.41 -2.84
C HIS A 228 -8.54 -5.78 -1.62
N CYS A 229 -8.11 -6.14 -0.40
CA CYS A 229 -8.57 -5.48 0.82
C CYS A 229 -7.67 -4.29 1.15
N ARG A 230 -8.22 -3.08 1.07
CA ARG A 230 -7.50 -1.82 1.25
C ARG A 230 -7.35 -1.45 2.72
N LEU A 231 -6.14 -1.05 3.13
CA LEU A 231 -5.88 -0.53 4.47
C LEU A 231 -5.68 0.98 4.46
N ALA A 232 -4.73 1.46 3.66
CA ALA A 232 -4.39 2.87 3.63
C ALA A 232 -4.09 3.36 2.22
N VAL A 233 -4.38 4.64 1.99
CA VAL A 233 -3.89 5.39 0.83
C VAL A 233 -3.05 6.56 1.27
N ALA A 234 -2.01 6.87 0.53
CA ALA A 234 -1.21 8.06 0.77
C ALA A 234 -0.40 8.44 -0.48
N ARG A 235 0.58 9.34 -0.34
CA ARG A 235 1.44 9.71 -1.47
C ARG A 235 2.47 8.62 -1.81
N ASP A 236 2.93 7.84 -0.85
CA ASP A 236 3.97 6.84 -1.02
C ASP A 236 3.95 5.83 0.13
N TYR A 237 4.95 4.94 0.18
CA TYR A 237 5.05 3.92 1.22
C TYR A 237 5.31 4.52 2.60
N ASP A 238 6.18 5.53 2.71
CA ASP A 238 6.45 6.21 3.99
C ASP A 238 5.17 6.71 4.68
N SER A 239 4.21 7.16 3.88
CA SER A 239 2.94 7.69 4.36
C SER A 239 1.84 6.63 4.50
N ALA A 240 1.96 5.48 3.82
CA ALA A 240 0.97 4.39 3.80
C ALA A 240 1.44 3.10 4.49
N SER A 241 2.65 3.08 5.06
CA SER A 241 3.23 1.85 5.61
C SER A 241 2.35 1.26 6.72
N PRO A 242 2.23 -0.08 6.80
CA PRO A 242 1.39 -0.75 7.80
C PRO A 242 1.78 -0.39 9.24
N VAL A 243 3.09 -0.27 9.49
CA VAL A 243 3.66 0.16 10.77
C VAL A 243 4.74 1.21 10.47
N ARG A 244 4.71 2.32 11.20
CA ARG A 244 5.75 3.35 11.16
C ARG A 244 6.03 3.82 12.57
N GLY A 245 7.28 3.88 12.98
CA GLY A 245 7.59 4.34 14.34
C GLY A 245 9.03 4.72 14.55
N VAL A 246 9.30 5.20 15.75
CA VAL A 246 10.64 5.49 16.25
C VAL A 246 10.80 4.88 17.63
N ARG A 247 12.04 4.55 18.00
CA ARG A 247 12.38 3.95 19.28
C ARG A 247 13.68 4.52 19.84
N SER A 248 13.85 4.38 21.15
CA SER A 248 15.09 4.69 21.87
C SER A 248 15.64 3.42 22.53
N GLY A 249 16.90 3.08 22.24
CA GLY A 249 17.50 1.80 22.65
C GLY A 249 17.19 0.66 21.65
N GLY A 250 17.21 -0.58 22.12
CA GLY A 250 16.88 -1.76 21.30
C GLY A 250 18.06 -2.46 20.60
N GLY A 251 19.16 -1.75 20.36
CA GLY A 251 20.25 -2.29 19.54
C GLY A 251 19.77 -2.63 18.12
N LYS A 252 20.18 -3.80 17.60
CA LYS A 252 19.70 -4.33 16.33
C LYS A 252 18.25 -4.82 16.45
N GLU A 253 17.50 -4.63 15.36
CA GLU A 253 16.11 -5.03 15.19
C GLU A 253 16.03 -6.16 14.16
N SER A 254 15.17 -7.14 14.42
CA SER A 254 14.69 -8.10 13.43
C SER A 254 13.16 -8.10 13.43
N MET A 255 12.57 -8.25 12.25
CA MET A 255 11.12 -8.25 12.07
C MET A 255 10.68 -9.50 11.33
N GLU A 256 9.68 -10.19 11.88
CA GLU A 256 8.98 -11.30 11.23
C GLU A 256 7.56 -10.84 10.93
N VAL A 257 7.10 -11.03 9.68
CA VAL A 257 5.74 -10.72 9.26
C VAL A 257 5.11 -11.96 8.65
N SER A 258 3.89 -12.26 9.06
CA SER A 258 3.06 -13.34 8.50
C SER A 258 1.67 -12.80 8.26
N VAL A 259 1.19 -12.94 7.03
CA VAL A 259 -0.17 -12.55 6.62
C VAL A 259 -0.86 -13.76 6.00
N GLN A 260 -2.11 -13.97 6.38
CA GLN A 260 -3.00 -14.97 5.82
C GLN A 260 -4.33 -14.33 5.48
N VAL A 261 -4.76 -14.52 4.24
CA VAL A 261 -6.07 -14.07 3.75
C VAL A 261 -6.80 -15.29 3.23
N GLN A 262 -7.95 -15.59 3.81
CA GLN A 262 -8.79 -16.71 3.45
C GLN A 262 -10.17 -16.23 3.03
N THR A 263 -10.80 -16.93 2.09
CA THR A 263 -12.21 -16.67 1.75
C THR A 263 -13.11 -17.59 2.58
N SER A 264 -14.21 -17.06 3.11
CA SER A 264 -15.29 -17.91 3.59
C SER A 264 -16.41 -17.92 2.55
N ALA A 265 -16.83 -19.11 2.11
CA ALA A 265 -18.07 -19.25 1.35
C ALA A 265 -19.22 -18.68 2.20
N GLN A 266 -20.07 -17.83 1.60
CA GLN A 266 -21.32 -17.42 2.22
C GLN A 266 -22.19 -18.68 2.37
N GLN A 267 -22.42 -19.11 3.62
CA GLN A 267 -23.55 -19.97 3.95
C GLN A 267 -24.80 -19.11 4.07
#